data_AF-A0A6B2G6R6-F1
#
_entry.id   AF-A0A6B2G6R6-F1
#
_cell.length_a   1.000
_cell.length_b   1.000
_cell.length_c   1.000
_cell.angle_alpha   90.00
_cell.angle_beta   90.00
_cell.angle_gamma   90.00
#
_symmetry.space_group_name_H-M   'P 1'
#
loop_
_entity.id
_entity.type
_entity.pdbx_description
1 polymer ?
#
loop_
_entity_poly.entity_id
_entity_poly.type
_entity_poly.pdbx_seq_one_letter_code
_entity_poly.pdbx_strand_id
1 'polypeptide(L)'
;FILHRTRDIQETVFYLQNITNHLIKTYENMQISAKSIEKLENQTIVHHATFSSFNEFSKKSQDPTVKEMFTYMLMHIDGMSYKKTTAITNNYPTFSNLISAYDALEGAEKRRSMLSNLITPRSKRKLGP
;
A
#
# COMPACT_ATOMS: atom_id res chain seq x y z
N PHE A 1 6.55 4.10 16.61
CA PHE A 1 5.61 3.75 17.70
C PHE A 1 6.15 4.29 19.01
N ILE A 2 5.28 4.77 19.90
CA ILE A 2 5.64 5.11 21.29
C ILE A 2 5.26 3.90 22.14
N LEU A 3 6.24 3.33 22.85
CA LEU A 3 6.03 2.15 23.68
C LEU A 3 5.80 2.57 25.13
N HIS A 4 4.63 2.24 25.69
CA HIS A 4 4.35 2.36 27.11
C HIS A 4 4.16 0.96 27.70
N ARG A 5 4.88 0.63 28.77
CA ARG A 5 4.82 -0.69 29.42
C ARG A 5 4.01 -0.58 30.69
N THR A 6 3.07 -1.51 30.87
CA THR A 6 2.24 -1.64 32.06
C THR A 6 2.46 -3.01 32.68
N ARG A 7 2.35 -3.11 34.01
CA ARG A 7 2.56 -4.33 34.78
C ARG A 7 1.32 -5.21 34.80
N ASP A 8 0.15 -4.59 34.79
CA ASP A 8 -1.15 -5.27 34.83
C ASP A 8 -2.25 -4.47 34.11
N ILE A 9 -3.45 -5.03 34.10
CA ILE A 9 -4.64 -4.43 33.47
C ILE A 9 -5.04 -3.13 34.20
N GLN A 10 -4.87 -3.05 35.52
CA GLN A 10 -5.27 -1.86 36.30
C GLN A 10 -4.38 -0.66 35.95
N GLU A 11 -3.07 -0.87 35.85
CA GLU A 11 -2.13 0.16 35.39
C GLU A 11 -2.41 0.57 33.94
N THR A 12 -2.88 -0.35 33.10
CA THR A 12 -3.31 -0.06 31.73
C THR A 12 -4.56 0.83 31.69
N VAL A 13 -5.57 0.52 32.52
CA VAL A 13 -6.78 1.36 32.64
C VAL A 13 -6.42 2.76 33.16
N PHE A 14 -5.58 2.84 34.20
CA PHE A 14 -5.13 4.11 34.75
C PHE A 14 -4.36 4.96 33.72
N TYR A 15 -3.49 4.32 32.93
CA TYR A 15 -2.78 4.98 31.84
C TYR A 15 -3.73 5.54 30.78
N LEU A 16 -4.71 4.74 30.32
CA LEU A 16 -5.71 5.19 29.34
C LEU A 16 -6.55 6.34 29.88
N GLN A 17 -6.98 6.28 31.14
CA GLN A 17 -7.71 7.37 31.78
C GLN A 17 -6.90 8.67 31.81
N ASN A 18 -5.62 8.59 32.18
CA ASN A 18 -4.74 9.77 32.19
C ASN A 18 -4.53 10.34 30.80
N ILE A 19 -4.37 9.49 29.77
CA ILE A 19 -4.29 9.95 28.38
C ILE A 19 -5.58 10.64 27.97
N THR A 20 -6.74 10.05 28.24
CA THR A 20 -8.03 10.64 27.90
C THR A 20 -8.20 12.00 28.58
N ASN A 21 -7.88 12.11 29.86
CA ASN A 21 -7.94 13.37 30.60
C ASN A 21 -6.97 14.41 30.06
N HIS A 22 -5.76 13.98 29.67
CA HIS A 22 -4.78 14.86 29.05
C HIS A 22 -5.31 15.40 27.73
N LEU A 23 -5.82 14.54 26.84
CA LEU A 23 -6.41 14.94 25.56
C LEU A 23 -7.58 15.92 25.74
N ILE A 24 -8.49 15.67 26.70
CA ILE A 24 -9.59 16.59 27.00
C ILE A 24 -9.05 18.00 27.33
N LYS A 25 -8.09 18.09 28.25
CA LYS A 25 -7.48 19.36 28.65
C LYS A 25 -6.72 20.04 27.52
N THR A 26 -6.02 19.26 26.68
CA THR A 26 -5.26 19.79 25.54
C THR A 26 -6.18 20.45 24.52
N TYR A 27 -7.37 19.90 24.30
CA TYR A 27 -8.29 20.36 23.24
C TYR A 27 -9.49 21.18 23.73
N GLU A 28 -9.62 21.44 25.04
CA GLU A 28 -10.79 22.06 25.69
C GLU A 28 -11.24 23.38 25.05
N ASN A 29 -10.30 24.19 24.54
CA ASN A 29 -10.57 25.49 23.94
C ASN A 29 -10.11 25.60 22.48
N MET A 30 -10.00 24.46 21.79
CA MET A 30 -9.52 24.40 20.40
C MET A 30 -10.66 24.08 19.44
N GLN A 31 -10.76 24.84 18.34
CA GLN A 31 -11.61 24.48 17.22
C GLN A 31 -10.86 23.49 16.32
N ILE A 32 -11.36 22.25 16.25
CA ILE A 32 -10.77 21.18 15.44
C ILE A 32 -11.48 21.11 14.10
N SER A 33 -10.72 21.08 13.01
CA SER A 33 -11.26 20.77 11.67
C SER A 33 -10.73 19.41 11.21
N ALA A 34 -11.62 18.55 10.73
CA ALA A 34 -11.29 17.21 10.27
C ALA A 34 -11.62 17.06 8.78
N LYS A 35 -10.80 16.30 8.05
CA LYS A 35 -11.02 15.98 6.63
C LYS A 35 -11.03 14.47 6.40
N SER A 36 -11.50 14.02 5.24
CA SER A 36 -11.38 12.61 4.84
C SER A 36 -9.94 12.29 4.46
N ILE A 37 -9.48 11.07 4.80
CA ILE A 37 -8.10 10.60 4.56
C ILE A 37 -7.67 10.73 3.10
N GLU A 38 -8.54 10.42 2.14
CA GLU A 38 -8.26 10.52 0.70
C GLU A 38 -7.89 11.94 0.26
N LYS A 39 -8.41 12.96 0.94
CA LYS A 39 -8.11 14.37 0.66
C LYS A 39 -6.85 14.86 1.36
N LEU A 40 -6.20 14.02 2.17
CA LEU A 40 -4.97 14.32 2.91
C LEU A 40 -3.70 14.03 2.11
N GLU A 41 -3.76 13.19 1.07
CA GLU A 41 -2.57 12.71 0.34
C GLU A 41 -1.73 13.84 -0.31
N ASN A 42 -2.33 15.01 -0.53
CA ASN A 42 -1.69 16.16 -1.16
C ASN A 42 -1.43 17.33 -0.19
N GLN A 43 -1.62 17.15 1.12
CA GLN A 43 -1.42 18.20 2.12
C GLN A 43 -0.31 17.83 3.09
N THR A 44 0.73 18.66 3.15
CA THR A 44 1.92 18.47 3.99
C THR A 44 1.61 18.49 5.48
N ILE A 45 0.47 19.03 5.91
CA ILE A 45 0.09 19.13 7.32
C ILE A 45 -1.45 19.08 7.43
N VAL A 46 -1.99 17.93 7.82
CA VAL A 46 -3.36 17.84 8.34
C VAL A 46 -3.33 17.07 9.66
N HIS A 47 -3.87 17.70 10.71
CA HIS A 47 -3.76 17.20 12.07
C HIS A 47 -4.87 16.20 12.47
N HIS A 48 -6.00 16.16 11.76
CA HIS A 48 -7.17 15.38 12.17
C HIS A 48 -7.97 14.82 10.97
N ALA A 49 -8.38 13.56 11.08
CA ALA A 49 -9.25 12.89 10.12
C ALA A 49 -10.62 12.58 10.74
N THR A 50 -11.67 12.48 9.92
CA THR A 50 -12.97 12.04 10.44
C THR A 50 -12.91 10.56 10.83
N PHE A 51 -13.59 10.17 11.92
CA PHE A 51 -13.60 8.77 12.37
C PHE A 51 -14.11 7.81 11.29
N SER A 52 -15.12 8.21 10.52
CA SER A 52 -15.65 7.42 9.40
C SER A 52 -14.56 7.12 8.36
N SER A 53 -13.81 8.14 7.93
CA SER A 53 -12.74 7.95 6.93
C SER A 53 -11.58 7.12 7.47
N PHE A 54 -11.24 7.28 8.75
CA PHE A 54 -10.25 6.43 9.42
C PHE A 54 -10.68 4.97 9.48
N ASN A 55 -11.94 4.72 9.87
CA ASN A 55 -12.46 3.37 9.99
C ASN A 55 -12.54 2.67 8.63
N GLU A 56 -12.94 3.40 7.59
CA GLU A 56 -12.97 2.89 6.21
C GLU A 56 -11.58 2.54 5.70
N PHE A 57 -10.60 3.44 5.86
CA PHE A 57 -9.22 3.20 5.44
C PHE A 57 -8.55 2.06 6.23
N SER A 58 -8.92 1.90 7.51
CA SER A 58 -8.38 0.85 8.39
C SER A 58 -9.00 -0.53 8.16
N LYS A 59 -9.97 -0.67 7.25
CA LYS A 59 -10.53 -1.98 6.90
C LYS A 59 -9.41 -2.88 6.36
N LYS A 60 -9.27 -4.05 6.97
CA LYS A 60 -8.26 -5.06 6.63
C LYS A 60 -8.37 -5.59 5.19
N SER A 61 -9.54 -5.44 4.57
CA SER A 61 -9.82 -5.83 3.18
C SER A 61 -10.12 -4.57 2.38
N GLN A 62 -9.07 -3.88 1.93
CA GLN A 62 -9.24 -2.98 0.80
C GLN A 62 -9.27 -3.82 -0.47
N ASP A 63 -10.22 -3.54 -1.36
CA ASP A 63 -10.30 -4.24 -2.63
C ASP A 63 -9.02 -3.94 -3.43
N PRO A 64 -8.29 -4.96 -3.89
CA PRO A 64 -7.06 -4.74 -4.61
C PRO A 64 -7.34 -4.00 -5.92
N THR A 65 -6.53 -3.00 -6.22
CA THR A 65 -6.55 -2.35 -7.52
C THR A 65 -6.28 -3.36 -8.64
N VAL A 66 -6.68 -3.05 -9.88
CA VAL A 66 -6.40 -3.92 -11.04
C VAL A 66 -4.92 -4.26 -11.16
N LYS A 67 -4.03 -3.31 -10.83
CA LYS A 67 -2.58 -3.49 -10.84
C LYS A 67 -2.11 -4.45 -9.72
N GLU A 68 -2.66 -4.34 -8.53
CA GLU A 68 -2.34 -5.24 -7.41
C GLU A 68 -2.84 -6.65 -7.68
N MET A 69 -4.08 -6.77 -8.18
CA MET A 69 -4.64 -8.06 -8.57
C MET A 69 -3.80 -8.72 -9.65
N PHE A 70 -3.36 -7.97 -10.66
CA PHE A 70 -2.44 -8.48 -11.68
C PHE A 70 -1.08 -8.90 -11.08
N THR A 71 -0.57 -8.15 -10.11
CA THR A 71 0.65 -8.52 -9.38
C THR A 71 0.48 -9.86 -8.64
N TYR A 72 -0.65 -10.09 -7.99
CA TYR A 72 -0.96 -11.36 -7.33
C TYR A 72 -1.10 -12.53 -8.31
N MET A 73 -1.72 -12.30 -9.47
CA MET A 73 -1.80 -13.31 -10.54
C MET A 73 -0.41 -13.73 -11.01
N LEU A 74 0.50 -12.78 -11.24
CA LEU A 74 1.87 -13.09 -11.64
C LEU A 74 2.67 -13.83 -10.55
N MET A 75 2.40 -13.56 -9.26
CA MET A 75 3.08 -14.22 -8.14
C MET A 75 2.67 -15.69 -7.96
N HIS A 76 1.56 -16.12 -8.56
CA HIS A 76 1.17 -17.54 -8.56
C HIS A 76 2.01 -18.40 -9.52
N ILE A 77 2.82 -17.78 -10.38
CA ILE A 77 3.74 -18.49 -11.28
C ILE A 77 5.02 -18.82 -10.52
N ASP A 78 5.45 -20.08 -10.58
CA ASP A 78 6.68 -20.51 -9.92
C ASP A 78 7.90 -19.68 -10.36
N GLY A 79 8.70 -19.25 -9.38
CA GLY A 79 9.87 -18.41 -9.61
C GLY A 79 9.57 -16.90 -9.75
N MET A 80 8.31 -16.48 -9.62
CA MET A 80 7.89 -15.08 -9.63
C MET A 80 7.77 -14.50 -8.21
N SER A 81 8.84 -13.84 -7.76
CA SER A 81 8.80 -13.05 -6.51
C SER A 81 8.10 -11.71 -6.71
N TYR A 82 7.61 -11.11 -5.62
CA TYR A 82 7.03 -9.75 -5.61
C TYR A 82 7.90 -8.72 -6.34
N LYS A 83 9.23 -8.81 -6.20
CA LYS A 83 10.16 -7.89 -6.88
C LYS A 83 10.10 -8.05 -8.41
N LYS A 84 10.07 -9.29 -8.89
CA LYS A 84 9.99 -9.60 -10.33
C LYS A 84 8.63 -9.18 -10.91
N THR A 85 7.54 -9.48 -10.21
CA THR A 85 6.19 -9.11 -10.66
C THR A 85 6.01 -7.60 -10.69
N THR A 86 6.53 -6.88 -9.70
CA THR A 86 6.54 -5.40 -9.70
C THR A 86 7.30 -4.83 -10.90
N ALA A 87 8.37 -5.47 -11.36
CA ALA A 87 9.09 -5.04 -12.56
C ALA A 87 8.19 -5.09 -13.82
N ILE A 88 7.38 -6.14 -13.93
CA ILE A 88 6.41 -6.31 -15.02
C ILE A 88 5.27 -5.31 -14.86
N THR A 89 4.63 -5.23 -13.69
CA THR A 89 3.46 -4.36 -13.48
C THR A 89 3.78 -2.86 -13.49
N ASN A 90 5.05 -2.47 -13.38
CA ASN A 90 5.49 -1.09 -13.63
C ASN A 90 5.57 -0.73 -15.12
N ASN A 91 5.85 -1.70 -16.01
CA ASN A 91 5.88 -1.48 -17.46
C ASN A 91 4.52 -1.78 -18.12
N TYR A 92 3.79 -2.75 -17.57
CA TYR A 92 2.48 -3.19 -18.03
C TYR A 92 1.52 -3.23 -16.84
N PRO A 93 0.83 -2.11 -16.52
CA PRO A 93 0.04 -2.00 -15.30
C PRO A 93 -1.12 -2.99 -15.19
N THR A 94 -1.61 -3.51 -16.31
CA THR A 94 -2.72 -4.47 -16.36
C THR A 94 -2.40 -5.64 -17.28
N PHE A 95 -3.14 -6.74 -17.11
CA PHE A 95 -3.07 -7.89 -18.00
C PHE A 95 -3.35 -7.52 -19.46
N SER A 96 -4.31 -6.62 -19.71
CA SER A 96 -4.65 -6.15 -21.06
C SER A 96 -3.49 -5.39 -21.72
N ASN A 97 -2.75 -4.57 -20.95
CA ASN A 97 -1.55 -3.91 -21.45
C ASN A 97 -0.46 -4.92 -21.84
N LEU A 98 -0.30 -5.99 -21.05
CA LEU A 98 0.68 -7.03 -21.34
C LEU A 98 0.31 -7.77 -22.63
N ILE A 99 -0.93 -8.26 -22.75
CA ILE A 99 -1.39 -9.00 -23.93
C ILE A 99 -1.32 -8.15 -25.20
N SER A 100 -1.80 -6.91 -25.16
CA SER A 100 -1.71 -5.99 -26.31
C SER A 100 -0.26 -5.82 -26.80
N ALA A 101 0.70 -5.76 -25.87
CA ALA A 101 2.11 -5.62 -26.21
C ALA A 101 2.72 -6.93 -26.76
N TYR A 102 2.21 -8.10 -26.37
CA TYR A 102 2.55 -9.38 -26.99
C TYR A 102 1.97 -9.50 -28.41
N ASP A 103 0.73 -9.05 -28.62
CA ASP A 103 0.04 -9.13 -29.90
C ASP A 103 0.67 -8.21 -30.94
N ALA A 104 1.19 -7.06 -30.53
CA ALA A 104 1.94 -6.14 -31.38
C ALA A 104 3.30 -6.68 -31.87
N LEU A 105 3.81 -7.78 -31.31
CA LEU A 105 5.09 -8.38 -31.71
C LEU A 105 4.90 -9.47 -32.77
N GLU A 106 5.63 -9.31 -33.88
CA GLU A 106 5.76 -10.33 -34.93
C GLU A 106 6.94 -11.27 -34.63
N GLY A 107 6.64 -12.57 -34.52
CA GLY A 107 7.63 -13.63 -34.33
C GLY A 107 7.69 -14.18 -32.90
N ALA A 108 7.69 -15.52 -32.79
CA ALA A 108 7.66 -16.25 -31.52
C ALA A 108 8.87 -15.93 -30.61
N GLU A 109 10.05 -15.73 -31.19
CA GLU A 109 11.28 -15.43 -30.45
C GLU A 109 11.26 -14.03 -29.81
N LYS A 110 10.66 -13.04 -30.49
CA LYS A 110 10.47 -11.70 -29.92
C LYS A 110 9.48 -11.72 -28.76
N ARG A 111 8.42 -12.52 -28.86
CA ARG A 111 7.45 -12.73 -27.77
C ARG A 111 8.12 -13.40 -26.56
N ARG A 112 8.91 -14.46 -26.78
CA ARG A 112 9.66 -15.15 -25.70
C ARG A 112 10.60 -14.20 -24.96
N SER A 113 11.37 -13.41 -25.69
CA SER A 113 12.38 -12.52 -25.10
C SER A 113 11.84 -11.17 -24.58
N MET A 114 10.55 -10.87 -24.76
CA MET A 114 9.94 -9.58 -24.45
C MET A 114 10.17 -9.13 -23.00
N LEU A 115 10.00 -10.03 -22.03
CA LEU A 115 10.12 -9.72 -20.60
C LEU A 115 11.55 -9.91 -20.07
N SER A 116 12.44 -10.52 -20.86
CA SER A 116 13.76 -10.95 -20.40
C SER A 116 14.68 -9.80 -19.99
N ASN A 117 14.52 -8.64 -20.63
CA ASN A 117 15.32 -7.45 -20.40
C ASN A 117 14.78 -6.55 -19.28
N LEU A 118 13.64 -6.89 -18.68
CA LEU A 118 13.06 -6.10 -17.60
C LEU A 118 13.95 -6.13 -16.37
N ILE A 119 14.25 -4.94 -15.85
CA ILE A 119 15.12 -4.77 -14.69
C ILE A 119 14.28 -4.83 -13.43
N THR A 120 14.65 -5.73 -12.52
CA THR A 120 13.99 -5.89 -11.24
C THR A 120 14.31 -4.70 -10.32
N PRO A 121 13.30 -4.02 -9.74
CA PRO A 121 13.50 -2.94 -8.77
C PRO A 121 14.43 -3.37 -7.63
N ARG A 122 15.33 -2.46 -7.22
CA ARG A 122 16.35 -2.64 -6.16
C ARG A 122 17.45 -3.66 -6.43
N SER A 123 17.22 -4.69 -7.24
CA SER A 123 18.24 -5.70 -7.56
C SER A 123 19.11 -5.33 -8.77
N LYS A 124 18.66 -4.41 -9.64
CA LYS A 124 19.29 -4.08 -10.95
C LYS A 124 19.57 -5.30 -11.85
N ARG A 125 19.02 -6.47 -11.53
CA ARG A 125 19.16 -7.71 -12.30
C ARG A 125 18.00 -7.83 -13.29
N LYS A 126 18.30 -8.42 -14.45
CA LYS A 126 17.30 -8.80 -15.45
C LYS A 126 16.39 -9.90 -14.90
N LEU A 127 15.17 -9.99 -15.40
CA LEU A 127 14.18 -11.00 -15.00
C LEU A 127 14.69 -12.43 -15.26
N GLY A 128 15.44 -12.60 -16.35
CA GLY A 128 15.85 -13.89 -16.90
C GLY A 128 15.11 -14.18 -18.21
N PRO A 129 15.62 -15.10 -19.05
CA PRO A 129 14.93 -15.55 -20.25
C PRO A 129 13.62 -16.29 -19.93
#